data_AF-C3Z0U5-F1
#
_entry.id   AF-C3Z0U5-F1
#
_cell.length_a   1.000
_cell.length_b   1.000
_cell.length_c   1.000
_cell.angle_alpha   90.00
_cell.angle_beta   90.00
_cell.angle_gamma   90.00
#
_symmetry.space_group_name_H-M   'P 1'
#
loop_
_entity.id
_entity.type
_entity.pdbx_description
1 polymer ?
#
loop_
_entity_poly.entity_id
_entity_poly.type
_entity_poly.pdbx_seq_one_letter_code
_entity_poly.pdbx_strand_id
1 'polypeptide(L)' 'KVDVMVLMDGSASVQRRNFPDVKNFVLTLAAGFDFGANGARVGVYQYAIGVQKEIGLNQFNNRQVVSLLIRGAFNKL' A
#
# COMPACT_ATOMS: atom_id res chain seq x y z
N LYS A 1 -15.50 5.00 10.13
CA LYS A 1 -14.69 3.76 10.04
C LYS A 1 -14.72 3.28 8.60
N VAL A 2 -13.58 3.06 7.97
CA VAL A 2 -13.50 2.69 6.55
C VAL A 2 -12.35 1.72 6.32
N ASP A 3 -12.56 0.78 5.40
CA ASP A 3 -11.55 -0.18 4.98
C ASP A 3 -11.20 0.12 3.54
N VAL A 4 -9.93 0.41 3.29
CA VAL A 4 -9.42 0.71 1.95
C VAL A 4 -8.49 -0.43 1.55
N MET A 5 -8.77 -1.06 0.41
CA MET A 5 -7.88 -2.05 -0.16
C MET A 5 -7.37 -1.55 -1.50
N VAL A 6 -6.05 -1.43 -1.62
CA VAL A 6 -5.39 -1.04 -2.85
C VAL A 6 -4.81 -2.28 -3.50
N LEU A 7 -5.29 -2.59 -4.70
CA LEU A 7 -4.73 -3.60 -5.58
C LEU A 7 -3.96 -2.89 -6.70
N MET A 8 -2.66 -3.15 -6.78
CA MET A 8 -1.79 -2.52 -7.76
C MET A 8 -1.35 -3.51 -8.83
N ASP A 9 -1.21 -3.01 -10.05
CA ASP A 9 -0.57 -3.75 -11.13
C ASP A 9 0.94 -3.81 -10.87
N GLY A 10 1.44 -5.03 -10.61
CA GLY A 10 2.85 -5.34 -10.40
C GLY A 10 3.55 -5.87 -11.65
N SER A 11 2.97 -5.69 -12.84
CA SER A 11 3.59 -6.13 -14.09
C SER A 11 4.91 -5.40 -14.33
N ALA A 12 5.86 -6.09 -14.97
CA ALA A 12 7.19 -5.55 -15.27
C ALA A 12 7.13 -4.26 -16.12
N SER A 13 6.10 -4.10 -16.95
CA SER A 13 5.83 -2.89 -17.74
C SER A 13 5.51 -1.67 -16.88
N VAL A 14 4.74 -1.85 -15.79
CA VAL A 14 4.34 -0.77 -14.88
C VAL A 14 5.48 -0.43 -13.93
N GLN A 15 6.17 -1.43 -13.39
CA GLN A 15 7.27 -1.21 -12.44
C GLN A 15 8.44 -0.42 -13.02
N ARG A 16 8.77 -0.59 -14.30
CA ARG A 16 9.89 0.14 -14.90
C ARG A 16 9.60 1.62 -15.15
N ARG A 17 8.32 2.00 -15.30
CA ARG A 17 7.92 3.34 -15.76
C ARG A 17 7.23 4.18 -14.69
N ASN A 18 6.37 3.57 -13.87
CA ASN A 18 5.39 4.30 -13.06
C ASN A 18 5.48 3.97 -11.56
N PHE A 19 6.50 3.23 -11.15
CA PHE A 19 6.62 2.76 -9.77
C PHE A 19 6.71 3.86 -8.71
N PRO A 20 7.47 4.96 -8.93
CA PRO A 20 7.46 6.08 -8.00
C PRO A 20 6.08 6.72 -7.88
N ASP A 21 5.34 6.83 -8.98
CA ASP A 21 4.02 7.48 -9.02
C ASP A 21 2.96 6.65 -8.29
N VAL A 22 2.92 5.35 -8.54
CA VAL A 22 2.00 4.42 -7.85
C VAL A 22 2.28 4.43 -6.34
N LYS A 23 3.56 4.41 -5.95
CA LYS A 23 3.95 4.50 -4.53
C LYS A 23 3.53 5.82 -3.90
N ASN A 24 3.74 6.94 -4.58
CA ASN A 24 3.31 8.26 -4.13
C ASN A 24 1.78 8.38 -4.03
N PHE A 25 1.04 7.76 -4.94
CA PHE A 25 -0.41 7.70 -4.87
C PHE A 25 -0.87 6.98 -3.59
N VAL A 26 -0.32 5.79 -3.28
CA VAL A 26 -0.68 5.04 -2.08
C VAL A 26 -0.29 5.78 -0.79
N LEU A 27 0.88 6.46 -0.78
CA LEU A 27 1.30 7.30 0.34
C LEU A 27 0.36 8.50 0.55
N THR A 28 -0.02 9.18 -0.54
CA THR A 28 -0.93 10.33 -0.50
C THR A 28 -2.32 9.91 -0.04
N LEU A 29 -2.83 8.80 -0.58
CA LEU A 29 -4.08 8.20 -0.16
C LEU A 29 -4.05 7.88 1.34
N ALA A 30 -2.99 7.21 1.81
CA ALA A 30 -2.84 6.87 3.22
C ALA A 30 -2.73 8.10 4.12
N ALA A 31 -2.09 9.18 3.65
CA ALA A 31 -1.97 10.43 4.41
C ALA A 31 -3.32 11.13 4.65
N GLY A 32 -4.36 10.83 3.85
CA GLY A 32 -5.71 11.36 4.02
C GLY A 32 -6.54 10.68 5.12
N PHE A 33 -6.01 9.61 5.74
CA PHE A 33 -6.75 8.85 6.76
C PHE A 33 -6.03 8.84 8.11
N ASP A 34 -6.84 8.85 9.18
CA ASP A 34 -6.39 8.50 10.52
C ASP A 34 -6.56 6.99 10.76
N PHE A 35 -5.43 6.28 10.82
CA PHE A 35 -5.39 4.83 11.04
C PHE A 35 -5.44 4.47 12.52
N GLY A 36 -6.18 3.42 12.86
CA GLY A 36 -6.32 2.96 14.24
C GLY A 36 -7.48 1.99 14.41
N ALA A 37 -7.63 1.40 15.60
CA ALA A 37 -8.70 0.44 15.90
C ALA A 37 -10.12 0.99 15.66
N ASN A 38 -10.30 2.31 15.87
CA ASN A 38 -11.54 3.04 15.62
C ASN A 38 -11.48 3.91 14.35
N GLY A 39 -10.35 3.90 13.64
CA GLY A 39 -10.07 4.73 12.46
C GLY A 39 -10.23 3.97 11.15
N ALA A 40 -9.48 4.40 10.13
CA ALA A 40 -9.36 3.69 8.86
C ALA A 40 -8.43 2.49 8.97
N ARG A 41 -8.58 1.55 8.03
CA ARG A 41 -7.66 0.44 7.80
C ARG A 41 -7.23 0.44 6.33
N VAL A 42 -5.98 0.04 6.07
CA VAL A 42 -5.47 -0.07 4.70
C VAL A 42 -4.78 -1.41 4.47
N GLY A 43 -5.15 -2.05 3.36
CA GLY A 43 -4.46 -3.21 2.81
C GLY A 43 -3.87 -2.84 1.45
N VAL A 44 -2.67 -3.36 1.17
CA VAL A 44 -1.96 -3.10 -0.09
C VAL A 44 -1.47 -4.43 -0.67
N TYR A 45 -1.87 -4.71 -1.89
CA TYR A 45 -1.55 -5.94 -2.63
C TYR A 45 -1.06 -5.59 -4.02
N GLN A 46 -0.09 -6.34 -4.53
CA GLN A 46 0.29 -6.30 -5.94
C GLN A 46 -0.20 -7.54 -6.65
N TYR A 47 -0.61 -7.38 -7.91
CA TYR A 47 -0.99 -8.47 -8.79
C TYR A 47 -0.19 -8.41 -10.08
N ALA A 48 0.42 -9.54 -10.44
CA ALA A 48 1.08 -9.75 -11.72
C ALA A 48 0.95 -11.24 -12.08
N ILE A 49 2.06 -12.00 -12.06
CA ILE A 49 2.03 -13.46 -12.18
C ILE A 49 1.37 -14.12 -10.97
N GLY A 50 1.40 -13.46 -9.81
CA GLY A 50 0.72 -13.88 -8.59
C GLY A 50 0.35 -12.68 -7.72
N VAL A 51 -0.35 -12.96 -6.60
CA VAL A 51 -0.70 -11.96 -5.59
C VAL A 51 0.45 -11.83 -4.59
N GLN A 52 1.03 -10.63 -4.48
CA GLN A 52 1.97 -10.29 -3.42
C GLN A 52 1.25 -9.43 -2.38
N LYS A 53 1.26 -9.89 -1.13
CA LYS A 53 0.71 -9.13 0.00
C LYS A 53 1.81 -8.23 0.56
N GLU A 54 1.70 -6.94 0.33
CA GLU A 54 2.63 -5.94 0.86
C GLU A 54 2.23 -5.50 2.26
N ILE A 55 0.93 -5.20 2.43
CA ILE A 55 0.34 -4.80 3.72
C ILE A 55 -1.01 -5.49 3.86
N GLY A 56 -1.20 -6.30 4.91
CA GLY A 56 -2.51 -6.86 5.24
C GLY A 56 -3.44 -5.81 5.85
N LEU A 57 -4.74 -5.88 5.54
CA LEU A 57 -5.77 -4.92 5.95
C LEU A 57 -5.82 -4.65 7.48
N ASN A 58 -5.52 -5.64 8.30
CA ASN A 58 -5.53 -5.54 9.77
C ASN A 58 -4.14 -5.53 10.40
N GLN A 59 -3.08 -5.39 9.59
CA GLN A 59 -1.72 -5.62 10.06
C GLN A 59 -1.18 -4.45 10.88
N PHE A 60 -1.68 -3.22 10.64
CA PHE A 60 -1.19 -2.02 11.31
C PHE A 60 -2.31 -1.05 11.67
N ASN A 61 -2.14 -0.40 12.82
CA ASN A 61 -3.06 0.57 13.41
C ASN A 61 -2.37 1.92 13.71
N ASN A 62 -1.17 2.14 13.14
CA ASN A 62 -0.40 3.37 13.27
C ASN A 62 -0.02 3.90 11.89
N ARG A 63 -0.39 5.15 11.60
CA ARG A 63 -0.08 5.87 10.36
C ARG A 63 1.41 5.90 10.02
N GLN A 64 2.28 6.07 11.01
CA GLN A 64 3.73 6.12 10.82
C GLN A 64 4.25 4.76 10.33
N VAL A 65 3.77 3.67 10.93
CA VAL A 65 4.14 2.30 10.55
C VAL A 65 3.63 1.97 9.14
N VAL A 66 2.38 2.32 8.84
CA VAL A 66 1.81 2.17 7.48
C VAL A 66 2.66 2.93 6.46
N SER A 67 3.04 4.17 6.75
CA SER A 67 3.84 5.00 5.84
C SER A 67 5.25 4.44 5.63
N LEU A 68 5.91 3.95 6.69
CA LEU A 68 7.22 3.30 6.60
C LEU A 68 7.15 2.01 5.77
N LEU A 69 6.08 1.24 5.93
CA LEU A 69 5.90 0.01 5.19
C LEU A 69 5.59 0.27 3.73
N ILE A 70 4.75 1.24 3.38
CA ILE A 70 4.57 1.61 1.97
C ILE A 70 5.91 2.09 1.37
N ARG A 71 6.77 2.74 2.16
CA ARG A 71 8.11 3.16 1.71
C ARG A 71 9.10 2.00 1.53
N GLY A 72 8.99 0.92 2.32
CA GLY A 72 9.90 -0.25 2.27
C GLY A 72 9.38 -1.44 1.47
N ALA A 73 8.07 -1.62 1.44
CA ALA A 73 7.37 -2.40 0.42
C ALA A 73 7.81 -1.88 -0.94
N PHE A 74 7.75 -2.74 -1.95
CA PHE A 74 8.13 -2.40 -3.32
C PHE A 74 9.66 -2.39 -3.61
N ASN A 75 10.55 -2.48 -2.62
CA ASN A 75 12.01 -2.57 -2.89
C ASN A 75 12.52 -3.99 -3.21
N LYS A 76 11.63 -4.97 -3.38
CA LYS A 76 11.97 -6.40 -3.53
C LYS A 76 12.11 -6.87 -4.99
N LEU A 77 12.18 -5.97 -5.96
CA LEU A 77 12.32 -6.31 -7.38
C LEU A 77 13.46 -5.53 -8.02
#